data_AF-A0A162B7R4-F1
#
_entry.id   AF-A0A162B7R4-F1
#
_cell.length_a   1.000
_cell.length_b   1.000
_cell.length_c   1.000
_cell.angle_alpha   90.00
_cell.angle_beta   90.00
_cell.angle_gamma   90.00
#
_symmetry.space_group_name_H-M   'P 1'
#
loop_
_entity.id
_entity.type
_entity.pdbx_description
1 polymer ?
#
loop_
_entity_poly.entity_id
_entity_poly.type
_entity_poly.pdbx_seq_one_letter_code
_entity_poly.pdbx_strand_id
1 'polypeptide(L)'
;MKSQFGRRAFTHMELYSLFNGYIYGDEKLKREQPKHWHFWLPLLAYYTGAYSDELGNLTLSDIEKMDSIHTFRFTTHGKIQPRLVPIHPALWHAGLETYIQHVKQLGHDRLLYDLPSKSGRYSEKVRIWFSGEGKRLGYLQRCGLPNIDQQGLKTAISSLRLNFEQQIYISAIQSGQRSAMSYLLGLKEEGQVVEKPTSDTLQKVVKPVRVINTKISWQRYLERH
;
A
#
# COMPACT_ATOMS: atom_id res chain seq x y z
N MET A 1 11.31 25.81 10.26
CA MET A 1 9.96 25.44 10.75
C MET A 1 9.45 24.21 9.99
N LYS A 2 9.40 23.03 10.63
CA LYS A 2 8.71 21.86 10.06
C LYS A 2 7.22 22.15 10.15
N SER A 3 6.57 22.51 9.03
CA SER A 3 5.12 22.71 9.04
C SER A 3 4.42 21.40 9.43
N GLN A 4 3.84 21.38 10.64
CA GLN A 4 2.95 20.34 11.16
C GLN A 4 1.59 20.38 10.45
N PHE A 5 1.60 20.35 9.13
CA PHE A 5 0.39 20.08 8.38
C PHE A 5 -0.01 18.63 8.63
N GLY A 6 -1.21 18.43 9.18
CA GLY A 6 -1.81 17.11 9.37
C GLY A 6 -1.87 16.35 8.04
N ARG A 7 -1.82 15.02 8.09
CA ARG A 7 -2.06 14.19 6.90
C ARG A 7 -3.53 13.85 6.81
N ARG A 8 -4.04 13.77 5.58
CA ARG A 8 -5.39 13.25 5.31
C ARG A 8 -5.37 12.08 4.34
N ALA A 9 -6.45 11.33 4.31
CA ALA A 9 -6.72 10.34 3.27
C ALA A 9 -6.90 11.04 1.91
N PHE A 10 -6.62 10.31 0.82
CA PHE A 10 -6.96 10.77 -0.52
C PHE A 10 -8.48 10.78 -0.70
N THR A 11 -9.00 11.77 -1.43
CA THR A 11 -10.38 11.77 -1.86
C THR A 11 -10.60 10.71 -2.94
N HIS A 12 -11.87 10.42 -3.27
CA HIS A 12 -12.16 9.48 -4.33
C HIS A 12 -11.59 9.92 -5.69
N MET A 13 -11.70 11.20 -6.02
CA MET A 13 -11.16 11.75 -7.28
C MET A 13 -9.63 11.68 -7.32
N GLU A 14 -8.96 11.93 -6.20
CA GLU A 14 -7.50 11.80 -6.14
C GLU A 14 -7.05 10.34 -6.26
N LEU A 15 -7.75 9.39 -5.63
CA LEU A 15 -7.49 7.96 -5.86
C LEU A 15 -7.72 7.61 -7.33
N TYR A 16 -8.76 8.14 -7.97
CA TYR A 16 -8.97 7.95 -9.40
C TYR A 16 -7.78 8.47 -10.23
N SER A 17 -7.32 9.70 -9.99
CA SER A 17 -6.15 10.27 -10.68
C SER A 17 -4.85 9.50 -10.40
N LEU A 18 -4.67 8.99 -9.19
CA LEU A 18 -3.52 8.16 -8.82
C LEU A 18 -3.54 6.80 -9.48
N PHE A 19 -4.69 6.13 -9.56
CA PHE A 19 -4.79 4.76 -10.03
C PHE A 19 -5.26 4.64 -11.50
N ASN A 20 -5.38 5.77 -12.18
CA ASN A 20 -5.47 5.91 -13.65
C ASN A 20 -4.35 6.80 -14.21
N GLY A 21 -3.37 7.18 -13.39
CA GLY A 21 -2.19 7.94 -13.81
C GLY A 21 -1.25 7.11 -14.69
N TYR A 22 -0.17 7.74 -15.15
CA TYR A 22 0.74 7.13 -16.15
C TYR A 22 1.28 5.75 -15.75
N ILE A 23 1.49 5.48 -14.45
CA ILE A 23 1.95 4.16 -13.96
C ILE A 23 0.91 3.06 -14.22
N TYR A 24 -0.37 3.39 -14.27
CA TYR A 24 -1.46 2.42 -14.47
C TYR A 24 -2.19 2.61 -15.83
N GLY A 25 -1.67 3.49 -16.69
CA GLY A 25 -2.13 3.68 -18.06
C GLY A 25 -1.35 2.82 -19.06
N ASP A 26 -1.54 3.08 -20.35
CA ASP A 26 -0.87 2.34 -21.44
C ASP A 26 0.39 3.04 -21.98
N GLU A 27 0.58 4.31 -21.63
CA GLU A 27 1.67 5.15 -22.14
C GLU A 27 2.71 5.45 -21.06
N LYS A 28 3.99 5.40 -21.44
CA LYS A 28 5.11 5.84 -20.61
C LYS A 28 5.33 7.33 -20.74
N LEU A 29 5.75 7.95 -19.63
CA LEU A 29 6.24 9.32 -19.72
C LEU A 29 7.61 9.36 -20.41
N LYS A 30 7.90 10.46 -21.11
CA LYS A 30 9.23 10.70 -21.68
C LYS A 30 10.32 10.60 -20.59
N ARG A 31 11.31 9.74 -20.82
CA ARG A 31 12.42 9.42 -19.88
C ARG A 31 11.95 8.77 -18.57
N GLU A 32 10.78 8.15 -18.54
CA GLU A 32 10.37 7.30 -17.42
C GLU A 32 11.35 6.14 -17.26
N GLN A 33 11.73 5.85 -16.00
CA GLN A 33 12.44 4.63 -15.64
C GLN A 33 11.50 3.78 -14.77
N PRO A 34 10.62 2.98 -15.39
CA PRO A 34 9.68 2.15 -14.66
C PRO A 34 10.44 1.12 -13.80
N LYS A 35 9.87 0.86 -12.63
CA LYS A 35 10.35 -0.11 -11.64
C LYS A 35 9.13 -0.82 -11.09
N HIS A 36 9.23 -2.12 -10.83
CA HIS A 36 8.10 -2.92 -10.35
C HIS A 36 7.53 -2.35 -9.05
N TRP A 37 8.38 -1.83 -8.16
CA TRP A 37 7.90 -1.15 -6.96
C TRP A 37 7.11 0.14 -7.21
N HIS A 38 7.32 0.86 -8.32
CA HIS A 38 6.48 2.02 -8.68
C HIS A 38 5.02 1.61 -8.90
N PHE A 39 4.80 0.42 -9.47
CA PHE A 39 3.48 -0.16 -9.70
C PHE A 39 2.91 -0.80 -8.43
N TRP A 40 3.66 -1.68 -7.78
CA TRP A 40 3.14 -2.49 -6.67
C TRP A 40 3.02 -1.74 -5.36
N LEU A 41 3.92 -0.80 -5.05
CA LEU A 41 3.95 -0.18 -3.73
C LEU A 41 2.67 0.62 -3.41
N PRO A 42 2.13 1.49 -4.30
CA PRO A 42 0.89 2.20 -3.99
C PRO A 42 -0.32 1.25 -3.87
N LEU A 43 -0.38 0.19 -4.69
CA LEU A 43 -1.43 -0.83 -4.59
C LEU A 43 -1.38 -1.54 -3.23
N LEU A 44 -0.20 -2.05 -2.85
CA LEU A 44 -0.02 -2.73 -1.57
C LEU A 44 -0.31 -1.79 -0.39
N ALA A 45 0.15 -0.54 -0.43
CA ALA A 45 -0.14 0.45 0.61
C ALA A 45 -1.64 0.72 0.77
N TYR A 46 -2.38 0.80 -0.34
CA TYR A 46 -3.83 1.03 -0.33
C TYR A 46 -4.62 -0.17 0.20
N TYR A 47 -4.28 -1.39 -0.23
CA TYR A 47 -5.04 -2.59 0.14
C TYR A 47 -4.62 -3.24 1.46
N THR A 48 -3.52 -2.79 2.08
CA THR A 48 -3.03 -3.35 3.35
C THR A 48 -2.85 -2.34 4.47
N GLY A 49 -2.84 -1.05 4.14
CA GLY A 49 -2.47 0.02 5.07
C GLY A 49 -1.02 -0.07 5.59
N ALA A 50 -0.16 -0.89 4.99
CA ALA A 50 1.23 -1.01 5.42
C ALA A 50 2.05 0.26 5.13
N TYR A 51 2.98 0.57 6.02
CA TYR A 51 3.95 1.65 5.80
C TYR A 51 4.96 1.26 4.72
N SER A 52 5.56 2.26 4.08
CA SER A 52 6.54 2.03 3.02
C SER A 52 7.78 1.26 3.47
N ASP A 53 8.21 1.40 4.72
CA ASP A 53 9.29 0.59 5.28
C ASP A 53 8.85 -0.86 5.59
N GLU A 54 7.58 -1.11 5.90
CA GLU A 54 7.05 -2.48 6.04
C GLU A 54 7.00 -3.16 4.67
N LEU A 55 6.43 -2.48 3.67
CA LEU A 55 6.38 -2.98 2.29
C LEU A 55 7.77 -3.16 1.69
N GLY A 56 8.69 -2.25 2.01
CA GLY A 56 10.06 -2.32 1.54
C GLY A 56 10.86 -3.46 2.15
N ASN A 57 10.48 -3.98 3.33
CA ASN A 57 11.11 -5.16 3.95
C ASN A 57 10.36 -6.47 3.69
N LEU A 58 9.15 -6.41 3.11
CA LEU A 58 8.30 -7.58 2.91
C LEU A 58 8.98 -8.61 2.00
N THR A 59 9.15 -9.83 2.50
CA THR A 59 9.76 -10.96 1.78
C THR A 59 8.69 -11.89 1.22
N LEU A 60 9.11 -12.82 0.36
CA LEU A 60 8.24 -13.88 -0.12
C LEU A 60 7.84 -14.85 1.00
N SER A 61 8.65 -14.98 2.05
CA SER A 61 8.33 -15.81 3.21
C SER A 61 7.24 -15.21 4.10
N ASP A 62 7.06 -13.89 4.05
CA ASP A 62 5.97 -13.17 4.74
C ASP A 62 4.61 -13.32 4.03
N ILE A 63 4.57 -13.98 2.86
CA ILE A 63 3.33 -14.32 2.15
C ILE A 63 2.89 -15.69 2.63
N GLU A 64 2.00 -15.68 3.63
CA GLU A 64 1.61 -16.89 4.35
C GLU A 64 0.17 -17.28 4.03
N LYS A 65 -0.12 -18.57 4.16
CA LYS A 65 -1.48 -19.10 4.13
C LYS A 65 -2.00 -19.24 5.56
N MET A 66 -3.10 -18.56 5.86
CA MET A 66 -3.85 -18.68 7.11
C MET A 66 -5.18 -19.36 6.77
N ASP A 67 -5.34 -20.62 7.19
CA ASP A 67 -6.47 -21.48 6.80
C ASP A 67 -6.62 -21.57 5.27
N SER A 68 -7.68 -20.99 4.70
CA SER A 68 -7.94 -20.96 3.25
C SER A 68 -7.52 -19.67 2.55
N ILE A 69 -7.06 -18.64 3.29
CA ILE A 69 -6.73 -17.32 2.74
C ILE A 69 -5.23 -17.06 2.75
N HIS A 70 -4.76 -16.30 1.77
CA HIS A 70 -3.39 -15.78 1.77
C HIS A 70 -3.34 -14.43 2.51
N THR A 71 -2.26 -14.21 3.25
CA THR A 71 -2.04 -13.02 4.06
C THR A 71 -0.62 -12.50 3.87
N PHE A 72 -0.43 -11.19 4.03
CA PHE A 72 0.87 -10.61 4.28
C PHE A 72 1.12 -10.52 5.78
N ARG A 73 2.26 -11.02 6.25
CA ARG A 73 2.76 -10.78 7.60
C ARG A 73 3.54 -9.47 7.64
N PHE A 74 3.18 -8.59 8.56
CA PHE A 74 3.93 -7.35 8.82
C PHE A 74 4.48 -7.34 10.24
N THR A 75 5.76 -6.99 10.37
CA THR A 75 6.45 -6.80 11.65
C THR A 75 7.25 -5.50 11.63
N THR A 76 7.45 -4.87 12.79
CA THR A 76 8.11 -3.55 12.88
C THR A 76 9.16 -3.46 13.99
N HIS A 77 9.78 -4.59 14.35
CA HIS A 77 10.71 -4.69 15.46
C HIS A 77 10.18 -4.04 16.76
N GLY A 78 8.90 -4.28 17.07
CA GLY A 78 8.26 -3.83 18.31
C GLY A 78 7.67 -2.41 18.31
N LYS A 79 7.74 -1.65 17.19
CA LYS A 79 7.13 -0.31 17.13
C LYS A 79 5.61 -0.35 17.16
N ILE A 80 5.02 -1.31 16.46
CA ILE A 80 3.58 -1.63 16.46
C ILE A 80 3.44 -3.15 16.55
N GLN A 81 2.26 -3.63 16.96
CA GLN A 81 2.04 -5.08 17.06
C GLN A 81 2.13 -5.73 15.66
N PRO A 82 2.73 -6.93 15.56
CA PRO A 82 2.69 -7.73 14.35
C PRO A 82 1.26 -8.04 13.92
N ARG A 83 1.04 -8.17 12.62
CA ARG A 83 -0.28 -8.45 12.06
C ARG A 83 -0.22 -9.27 10.78
N LEU A 84 -1.27 -10.05 10.56
CA LEU A 84 -1.58 -10.67 9.28
C LEU A 84 -2.68 -9.86 8.59
N VAL A 85 -2.44 -9.48 7.34
CA VAL A 85 -3.41 -8.75 6.52
C VAL A 85 -3.80 -9.61 5.32
N PRO A 86 -5.08 -10.00 5.17
CA PRO A 86 -5.56 -10.73 4.00
C PRO A 86 -5.17 -10.06 2.69
N ILE A 87 -4.71 -10.85 1.72
CA ILE A 87 -4.42 -10.34 0.39
C ILE A 87 -5.75 -10.07 -0.31
N HIS A 88 -6.01 -8.78 -0.56
CA HIS A 88 -7.23 -8.34 -1.19
C HIS A 88 -7.36 -8.89 -2.62
N PRO A 89 -8.55 -9.35 -3.07
CA PRO A 89 -8.75 -9.90 -4.42
C PRO A 89 -8.26 -8.99 -5.55
N ALA A 90 -8.36 -7.67 -5.40
CA ALA A 90 -7.88 -6.73 -6.40
C ALA A 90 -6.38 -6.86 -6.71
N LEU A 91 -5.56 -7.28 -5.74
CA LEU A 91 -4.14 -7.53 -5.96
C LEU A 91 -3.91 -8.77 -6.84
N TRP A 92 -4.70 -9.84 -6.62
CA TRP A 92 -4.69 -11.02 -7.48
C TRP A 92 -5.09 -10.68 -8.91
N HIS A 93 -6.19 -9.92 -9.07
CA HIS A 93 -6.64 -9.44 -10.40
C HIS A 93 -5.60 -8.54 -11.08
N ALA A 94 -4.84 -7.76 -10.31
CA ALA A 94 -3.74 -6.95 -10.83
C ALA A 94 -2.52 -7.77 -11.28
N GLY A 95 -2.48 -9.08 -11.05
CA GLY A 95 -1.39 -9.97 -11.46
C GLY A 95 -0.34 -10.24 -10.38
N LEU A 96 -0.72 -10.17 -9.10
CA LEU A 96 0.23 -10.36 -7.99
C LEU A 96 0.86 -11.75 -8.00
N GLU A 97 0.11 -12.79 -8.36
CA GLU A 97 0.65 -14.16 -8.44
C GLU A 97 1.75 -14.25 -9.50
N THR A 98 1.51 -13.75 -10.70
CA THR A 98 2.51 -13.68 -11.78
C THR A 98 3.72 -12.87 -11.36
N TYR A 99 3.53 -11.76 -10.63
CA TYR A 99 4.62 -10.97 -10.09
C TYR A 99 5.45 -11.75 -9.06
N ILE A 100 4.80 -12.45 -8.12
CA ILE A 100 5.50 -13.29 -7.13
C ILE A 100 6.34 -14.36 -7.84
N GLN A 101 5.80 -15.02 -8.87
CA GLN A 101 6.56 -16.00 -9.64
C GLN A 101 7.75 -15.37 -10.36
N HIS A 102 7.58 -14.17 -10.92
CA HIS A 102 8.67 -13.42 -11.53
C HIS A 102 9.78 -13.10 -10.51
N VAL A 103 9.44 -12.63 -9.30
CA VAL A 103 10.40 -12.37 -8.22
C VAL A 103 11.17 -13.64 -7.85
N LYS A 104 10.48 -14.79 -7.74
CA LYS A 104 11.09 -16.10 -7.47
C LYS A 104 12.05 -16.52 -8.58
N GLN A 105 11.65 -16.39 -9.85
CA GLN A 105 12.46 -16.76 -11.01
C GLN A 105 13.75 -15.95 -11.10
N LEU A 106 13.72 -14.68 -10.66
CA LEU A 106 14.91 -13.84 -10.57
C LEU A 106 15.80 -14.13 -9.35
N GLY A 107 15.41 -15.07 -8.48
CA GLY A 107 16.16 -15.43 -7.29
C GLY A 107 16.14 -14.37 -6.18
N HIS A 108 15.15 -13.47 -6.19
CA HIS A 108 14.98 -12.46 -5.17
C HIS A 108 14.06 -12.94 -4.05
N ASP A 109 14.41 -12.63 -2.81
CA ASP A 109 13.56 -12.93 -1.64
C ASP A 109 12.60 -11.78 -1.28
N ARG A 110 12.97 -10.53 -1.57
CA ARG A 110 12.16 -9.37 -1.23
C ARG A 110 11.09 -9.12 -2.29
N LEU A 111 9.84 -8.93 -1.87
CA LEU A 111 8.73 -8.71 -2.82
C LEU A 111 8.96 -7.45 -3.65
N LEU A 112 9.44 -6.36 -3.04
CA LEU A 112 9.85 -5.13 -3.73
C LEU A 112 11.38 -5.10 -3.90
N TYR A 113 11.92 -6.10 -4.59
CA TYR A 113 13.38 -6.29 -4.74
C TYR A 113 14.08 -5.11 -5.40
N ASP A 114 13.42 -4.40 -6.32
CA ASP A 114 13.99 -3.28 -7.06
C ASP A 114 13.78 -1.90 -6.39
N LEU A 115 13.21 -1.88 -5.18
CA LEU A 115 13.13 -0.68 -4.33
C LEU A 115 14.47 -0.42 -3.62
N PRO A 116 15.21 0.65 -3.96
CA PRO A 116 16.47 0.95 -3.28
C PRO A 116 16.25 1.34 -1.81
N SER A 117 17.17 0.94 -0.95
CA SER A 117 17.26 1.45 0.42
C SER A 117 18.31 2.55 0.53
N LYS A 118 18.20 3.35 1.58
CA LYS A 118 19.25 4.26 2.05
C LYS A 118 19.43 4.03 3.55
N SER A 119 20.62 3.61 3.96
CA SER A 119 20.93 3.27 5.36
C SER A 119 19.91 2.28 5.97
N GLY A 120 19.51 1.26 5.18
CA GLY A 120 18.54 0.25 5.62
C GLY A 120 17.07 0.70 5.65
N ARG A 121 16.74 1.91 5.20
CA ARG A 121 15.36 2.42 5.10
C ARG A 121 14.93 2.58 3.65
N TYR A 122 13.67 2.28 3.37
CA TYR A 122 13.06 2.39 2.05
C TYR A 122 12.19 3.63 1.92
N SER A 123 11.65 4.12 3.04
CA SER A 123 10.71 5.23 3.09
C SER A 123 11.20 6.51 2.43
N GLU A 124 12.50 6.81 2.46
CA GLU A 124 13.05 8.01 1.80
C GLU A 124 12.89 7.95 0.27
N LYS A 125 13.27 6.84 -0.35
CA LYS A 125 13.17 6.67 -1.81
C LYS A 125 11.72 6.70 -2.28
N VAL A 126 10.83 6.08 -1.51
CA VAL A 126 9.38 6.12 -1.75
C VAL A 126 8.84 7.55 -1.63
N ARG A 127 9.23 8.29 -0.58
CA ARG A 127 8.81 9.69 -0.37
C ARG A 127 9.22 10.58 -1.54
N ILE A 128 10.47 10.48 -1.97
CA ILE A 128 11.01 11.30 -3.07
C ILE A 128 10.30 10.96 -4.39
N TRP A 129 10.09 9.67 -4.70
CA TRP A 129 9.38 9.29 -5.92
C TRP A 129 7.91 9.72 -5.90
N PHE A 130 7.21 9.48 -4.78
CA PHE A 130 5.78 9.71 -4.71
C PHE A 130 5.41 11.20 -4.60
N SER A 131 6.10 11.94 -3.72
CA SER A 131 5.79 13.35 -3.42
C SER A 131 6.77 14.36 -4.04
N GLY A 132 7.89 13.90 -4.60
CA GLY A 132 8.92 14.78 -5.14
C GLY A 132 9.93 15.28 -4.11
N GLU A 133 10.91 16.05 -4.61
CA GLU A 133 11.95 16.69 -3.80
C GLU A 133 12.52 17.93 -4.48
N GLY A 134 12.49 19.07 -3.80
CA GLY A 134 12.95 20.34 -4.37
C GLY A 134 12.21 20.64 -5.68
N LYS A 135 12.95 20.75 -6.78
CA LYS A 135 12.39 20.97 -8.13
C LYS A 135 11.92 19.70 -8.83
N ARG A 136 12.18 18.51 -8.28
CA ARG A 136 11.79 17.22 -8.88
C ARG A 136 10.34 16.91 -8.57
N LEU A 137 9.51 16.88 -9.61
CA LEU A 137 8.12 16.42 -9.52
C LEU A 137 8.06 14.91 -9.23
N GLY A 138 7.26 14.55 -8.23
CA GLY A 138 6.94 13.17 -7.89
C GLY A 138 5.71 12.65 -8.65
N TYR A 139 5.28 11.45 -8.28
CA TYR A 139 4.10 10.79 -8.83
C TYR A 139 2.84 11.65 -8.69
N LEU A 140 2.61 12.21 -7.50
CA LEU A 140 1.45 13.08 -7.23
C LEU A 140 1.32 14.21 -8.23
N GLN A 141 2.39 14.99 -8.42
CA GLN A 141 2.37 16.14 -9.33
C GLN A 141 2.20 15.71 -10.78
N ARG A 142 2.76 14.56 -11.17
CA ARG A 142 2.59 13.98 -12.51
C ARG A 142 1.17 13.48 -12.76
N CYS A 143 0.43 13.14 -11.71
CA CYS A 143 -1.01 12.88 -11.73
C CYS A 143 -1.86 14.16 -11.59
N GLY A 144 -1.26 15.35 -11.62
CA GLY A 144 -1.98 16.62 -11.45
C GLY A 144 -2.42 16.91 -10.02
N LEU A 145 -1.85 16.23 -9.01
CA LEU A 145 -2.23 16.36 -7.61
C LEU A 145 -1.20 17.18 -6.82
N PRO A 146 -1.63 18.12 -5.97
CA PRO A 146 -0.73 18.84 -5.08
C PRO A 146 -0.34 17.95 -3.87
N ASN A 147 0.81 18.26 -3.26
CA ASN A 147 1.22 17.61 -1.99
C ASN A 147 0.46 18.15 -0.77
N ILE A 148 -0.09 19.36 -0.88
CA ILE A 148 -0.80 20.09 0.17
C ILE A 148 -2.06 20.64 -0.47
N ASP A 149 -3.22 20.41 0.13
CA ASP A 149 -4.48 20.93 -0.35
C ASP A 149 -4.72 22.39 0.07
N GLN A 150 -5.89 22.92 -0.30
CA GLN A 150 -6.29 24.30 0.02
C GLN A 150 -6.48 24.53 1.53
N GLN A 151 -6.73 23.48 2.30
CA GLN A 151 -6.88 23.50 3.75
C GLN A 151 -5.52 23.32 4.47
N GLY A 152 -4.42 23.20 3.73
CA GLY A 152 -3.10 22.98 4.27
C GLY A 152 -2.83 21.54 4.69
N LEU A 153 -3.70 20.56 4.38
CA LEU A 153 -3.47 19.16 4.74
C LEU A 153 -2.59 18.46 3.69
N LYS A 154 -1.67 17.63 4.19
CA LYS A 154 -0.70 16.90 3.37
C LYS A 154 -1.26 15.59 2.85
N THR A 155 -0.96 15.27 1.59
CA THR A 155 -1.09 13.94 1.01
C THR A 155 0.27 13.34 0.70
N ALA A 156 0.45 12.07 1.02
CA ALA A 156 1.70 11.33 0.82
C ALA A 156 1.41 9.83 0.65
N ILE A 157 2.43 9.01 0.45
CA ILE A 157 2.22 7.56 0.35
C ILE A 157 1.52 6.99 1.60
N SER A 158 1.81 7.53 2.79
CA SER A 158 1.16 7.12 4.03
C SER A 158 -0.30 7.55 4.15
N SER A 159 -0.80 8.43 3.27
CA SER A 159 -2.22 8.76 3.18
C SER A 159 -3.05 7.58 2.67
N LEU A 160 -2.47 6.66 1.90
CA LEU A 160 -3.15 5.42 1.47
C LEU A 160 -3.51 4.53 2.65
N ARG A 161 -2.72 4.55 3.73
CA ARG A 161 -3.07 3.89 4.98
C ARG A 161 -4.30 4.49 5.63
N LEU A 162 -4.46 5.82 5.58
CA LEU A 162 -5.65 6.49 6.10
C LEU A 162 -6.90 6.10 5.28
N ASN A 163 -6.75 5.92 3.96
CA ASN A 163 -7.82 5.37 3.12
C ASN A 163 -8.17 3.93 3.49
N PHE A 164 -7.18 3.08 3.78
CA PHE A 164 -7.41 1.71 4.25
C PHE A 164 -8.15 1.71 5.59
N GLU A 165 -7.61 2.44 6.57
CA GLU A 165 -8.16 2.62 7.92
C GLU A 165 -9.63 3.03 7.91
N GLN A 166 -9.99 4.08 7.14
CA GLN A 166 -11.37 4.54 7.04
C GLN A 166 -12.33 3.45 6.55
N GLN A 167 -11.90 2.64 5.58
CA GLN A 167 -12.73 1.60 4.99
C GLN A 167 -12.89 0.39 5.91
N ILE A 168 -11.79 -0.08 6.51
CA ILE A 168 -11.86 -1.21 7.45
C ILE A 168 -12.57 -0.81 8.74
N TYR A 169 -12.52 0.46 9.17
CA TYR A 169 -13.30 0.96 10.31
C TYR A 169 -14.80 0.82 10.07
N ILE A 170 -15.28 1.27 8.91
CA ILE A 170 -16.69 1.16 8.53
C ILE A 170 -17.12 -0.31 8.51
N SER A 171 -16.34 -1.17 7.86
CA SER A 171 -16.64 -2.61 7.76
C SER A 171 -16.60 -3.32 9.12
N ALA A 172 -15.61 -3.01 9.96
CA ALA A 172 -15.49 -3.56 11.30
C ALA A 172 -16.68 -3.18 12.20
N ILE A 173 -17.15 -1.93 12.14
CA ILE A 173 -18.33 -1.50 12.89
C ILE A 173 -19.58 -2.22 12.39
N GLN A 174 -19.81 -2.24 11.09
CA GLN A 174 -20.98 -2.89 10.48
C GLN A 174 -21.04 -4.39 10.78
N SER A 175 -19.89 -5.03 10.99
CA SER A 175 -19.79 -6.46 11.29
C SER A 175 -19.64 -6.79 12.78
N GLY A 176 -19.59 -5.79 13.66
CA GLY A 176 -19.37 -5.98 15.10
C GLY A 176 -17.95 -6.40 15.49
N GLN A 177 -16.96 -6.22 14.60
CA GLN A 177 -15.60 -6.73 14.71
C GLN A 177 -14.57 -5.62 14.98
N ARG A 178 -14.83 -4.73 15.95
CA ARG A 178 -14.00 -3.53 16.20
C ARG A 178 -12.53 -3.87 16.46
N SER A 179 -12.25 -4.87 17.29
CA SER A 179 -10.88 -5.28 17.61
C SER A 179 -10.12 -5.81 16.39
N ALA A 180 -10.81 -6.35 15.37
CA ALA A 180 -10.15 -6.75 14.13
C ALA A 180 -9.56 -5.57 13.36
N MET A 181 -10.19 -4.38 13.42
CA MET A 181 -9.61 -3.16 12.85
C MET A 181 -8.33 -2.76 13.59
N SER A 182 -8.35 -2.74 14.93
CA SER A 182 -7.17 -2.46 15.75
C SER A 182 -6.03 -3.42 15.43
N TYR A 183 -6.34 -4.72 15.32
CA TYR A 183 -5.39 -5.75 14.88
C TYR A 183 -4.79 -5.44 13.49
N LEU A 184 -5.62 -5.19 12.48
CA LEU A 184 -5.22 -4.90 11.09
C LEU A 184 -4.39 -3.61 10.94
N LEU A 185 -4.52 -2.68 11.88
CA LEU A 185 -3.71 -1.45 11.93
C LEU A 185 -2.47 -1.60 12.83
N GLY A 186 -2.31 -2.73 13.52
CA GLY A 186 -1.23 -2.92 14.46
C GLY A 186 -1.37 -2.06 15.73
N LEU A 187 -2.59 -1.65 16.08
CA LEU A 187 -2.92 -0.83 17.25
C LEU A 187 -3.24 -1.69 18.47
N LYS A 188 -2.79 -1.23 19.64
CA LYS A 188 -3.15 -1.80 20.93
C LYS A 188 -4.50 -1.25 21.41
N GLU A 189 -5.26 -2.07 22.14
CA GLU A 189 -6.50 -1.65 22.83
C GLU A 189 -6.20 -1.57 24.33
N GLU A 190 -6.47 -0.42 24.96
CA GLU A 190 -6.19 -0.19 26.39
C GLU A 190 -4.74 -0.51 26.80
N GLY A 191 -3.80 -0.30 25.88
CA GLY A 191 -2.37 -0.61 26.08
C GLY A 191 -2.00 -2.08 25.92
N GLN A 192 -2.96 -2.97 25.67
CA GLN A 192 -2.77 -4.40 25.47
C GLN A 192 -2.70 -4.79 23.99
N VAL A 193 -1.97 -5.86 23.70
CA VAL A 193 -1.92 -6.44 22.35
C VAL A 193 -3.31 -7.01 22.03
N VAL A 194 -3.77 -6.73 20.82
CA VAL A 194 -5.03 -7.29 20.33
C VAL A 194 -4.79 -8.71 19.85
N GLU A 195 -5.60 -9.65 20.33
CA GLU A 195 -5.51 -11.04 19.90
C GLU A 195 -5.76 -11.18 18.39
N LYS A 196 -5.07 -12.14 17.77
CA LYS A 196 -5.22 -12.40 16.33
C LYS A 196 -6.65 -12.89 16.04
N PRO A 197 -7.45 -12.15 15.24
CA PRO A 197 -8.78 -12.60 14.84
C PRO A 197 -8.71 -13.83 13.93
N THR A 198 -9.85 -14.50 13.75
CA THR A 198 -9.98 -15.61 12.79
C THR A 198 -9.80 -15.13 11.35
N SER A 199 -9.45 -16.05 10.44
CA SER A 199 -9.31 -15.76 9.00
C SER A 199 -10.60 -15.19 8.41
N ASP A 200 -11.76 -15.75 8.79
CA ASP A 200 -13.08 -15.24 8.39
C ASP A 200 -13.29 -13.80 8.83
N THR A 201 -13.00 -13.47 10.10
CA THR A 201 -13.13 -12.10 10.62
C THR A 201 -12.23 -11.13 9.88
N LEU A 202 -10.96 -11.48 9.66
CA LEU A 202 -10.02 -10.63 8.91
C LEU A 202 -10.51 -10.42 7.47
N GLN A 203 -10.95 -11.49 6.80
CA GLN A 203 -11.46 -11.41 5.43
C GLN A 203 -12.74 -10.57 5.36
N LYS A 204 -13.67 -10.73 6.31
CA LYS A 204 -14.93 -9.96 6.41
C LYS A 204 -14.67 -8.46 6.51
N VAL A 205 -13.64 -8.06 7.25
CA VAL A 205 -13.27 -6.64 7.44
C VAL A 205 -12.49 -6.07 6.25
N VAL A 206 -11.62 -6.85 5.60
CA VAL A 206 -10.76 -6.37 4.51
C VAL A 206 -11.42 -6.46 3.13
N LYS A 207 -12.24 -7.49 2.86
CA LYS A 207 -12.87 -7.70 1.54
C LYS A 207 -13.73 -6.53 1.04
N PRO A 208 -14.39 -5.73 1.90
CA PRO A 208 -15.14 -4.55 1.45
C PRO A 208 -14.28 -3.35 1.06
N VAL A 209 -12.96 -3.38 1.25
CA VAL A 209 -12.06 -2.32 0.77
C VAL A 209 -12.28 -2.12 -0.73
N ARG A 210 -12.59 -0.89 -1.12
CA ARG A 210 -13.04 -0.54 -2.46
C ARG A 210 -11.98 -0.90 -3.50
N VAL A 211 -12.42 -1.56 -4.57
CA VAL A 211 -11.59 -1.74 -5.76
C VAL A 211 -11.51 -0.41 -6.52
N ILE A 212 -10.31 0.19 -6.55
CA ILE A 212 -10.09 1.54 -7.12
C ILE A 212 -10.11 1.58 -8.66
N ASN A 213 -9.60 0.55 -9.31
CA ASN A 213 -9.57 0.41 -10.77
C ASN A 213 -9.44 -1.08 -11.13
N THR A 214 -10.45 -1.62 -11.78
CA THR A 214 -10.51 -3.04 -12.18
C THR A 214 -9.65 -3.35 -13.41
N LYS A 215 -9.17 -2.33 -14.13
CA LYS A 215 -8.34 -2.46 -15.33
C LYS A 215 -6.84 -2.49 -15.04
N ILE A 216 -6.44 -2.30 -13.78
CA ILE A 216 -5.03 -2.37 -13.37
C ILE A 216 -4.51 -3.78 -13.65
N SER A 217 -3.41 -3.86 -14.39
CA SER A 217 -2.74 -5.12 -14.73
C SER A 217 -1.25 -4.89 -14.76
N TRP A 218 -0.52 -5.72 -14.01
CA TRP A 218 0.93 -5.72 -14.02
C TRP A 218 1.49 -6.10 -15.39
N GLN A 219 0.81 -6.99 -16.13
CA GLN A 219 1.19 -7.31 -17.50
C GLN A 219 1.10 -6.08 -18.41
N ARG A 220 -0.04 -5.35 -18.37
CA ARG A 220 -0.20 -4.10 -19.13
C ARG A 220 0.89 -3.09 -18.76
N TYR A 221 1.23 -2.98 -17.47
CA TYR A 221 2.32 -2.10 -17.01
C TYR A 221 3.67 -2.37 -17.67
N LEU A 222 3.99 -3.66 -17.92
CA LEU A 222 5.22 -4.07 -18.60
C LEU A 222 5.18 -3.75 -20.11
N GLU A 223 4.01 -3.88 -20.72
CA GLU A 223 3.77 -3.73 -22.16
C GLU A 223 3.57 -2.27 -22.62
N ARG A 224 3.55 -1.29 -21.69
CA ARG A 224 3.37 0.14 -22.00
C ARG A 224 4.42 0.64 -23.00
N HIS A 225 4.01 1.53 -23.90
CA HIS A 225 4.86 2.14 -24.92
C HIS A 225 5.23 3.59 -24.57
#